data_AF-A0A4D9EFI8-F1
#
_entry.id   AF-A0A4D9EFI8-F1
#
_cell.length_a   1.000
_cell.length_b   1.000
_cell.length_c   1.000
_cell.angle_alpha   90.00
_cell.angle_beta   90.00
_cell.angle_gamma   90.00
#
_symmetry.space_group_name_H-M   'P 1'
#
loop_
_entity.id
_entity.type
_entity.pdbx_description
1 polymer ?
#
loop_
_entity_poly.entity_id
_entity_poly.type
_entity_poly.pdbx_seq_one_letter_code
_entity_poly.pdbx_strand_id
1 'polypeptide(L)'
;MSFWVLYTYNRELVYPKSLDGIIPMWLNHAMHTIVLPLALLEIFATPHRYPPKKKGLILLGFVSVAYLSWVLWIYSVTGEWVYPLFTFFSPVGLAAFFCSSIVLIVWIYNIGEFLNRMIWGDTVVILEYKRKGK
;
A
#
# COMPACT_ATOMS: atom_id res chain seq x y z
N MET A 1 -1.00 -3.64 -6.44
CA MET A 1 -0.65 -3.45 -7.88
C MET A 1 0.45 -4.40 -8.33
N SER A 2 1.61 -4.40 -7.68
CA SER A 2 2.72 -5.32 -8.02
C SER A 2 2.37 -6.80 -7.89
N PHE A 3 1.49 -7.18 -6.94
CA PHE A 3 1.14 -8.58 -6.69
C PHE A 3 0.67 -9.33 -7.95
N TRP A 4 -0.39 -8.87 -8.63
CA TRP A 4 -0.94 -9.62 -9.76
C TRP A 4 0.01 -9.68 -10.95
N VAL A 5 0.79 -8.61 -11.19
CA VAL A 5 1.83 -8.60 -12.23
C VAL A 5 2.86 -9.70 -11.95
N LEU A 6 3.38 -9.76 -10.72
CA LEU A 6 4.34 -10.78 -10.31
C LEU A 6 3.70 -12.17 -10.28
N TYR A 7 2.46 -12.28 -9.82
CA TYR A 7 1.70 -13.52 -9.76
C TYR A 7 1.52 -14.15 -11.15
N THR A 8 1.14 -13.35 -12.15
CA THR A 8 0.95 -13.84 -13.52
C THR A 8 2.27 -14.14 -14.23
N TYR A 9 3.34 -13.42 -13.88
CA TYR A 9 4.67 -13.68 -14.43
C TYR A 9 5.27 -14.97 -13.86
N ASN A 10 5.35 -15.06 -12.54
CA ASN A 10 5.72 -16.26 -11.80
C ASN A 10 5.23 -16.16 -10.35
N ARG A 11 4.12 -16.85 -10.05
CA ARG A 11 3.51 -16.80 -8.71
C ARG A 11 4.42 -17.27 -7.58
N GLU A 12 5.39 -18.15 -7.83
CA GLU A 12 6.28 -18.63 -6.76
C GLU A 12 7.13 -17.50 -6.14
N LEU A 13 7.25 -16.35 -6.82
CA LEU A 13 7.99 -15.18 -6.32
C LEU A 13 7.28 -14.45 -5.18
N VAL A 14 5.96 -14.54 -5.10
CA VAL A 14 5.12 -13.75 -4.17
C VAL A 14 4.03 -14.56 -3.46
N TYR A 15 3.60 -15.68 -4.05
CA TYR A 15 2.51 -16.52 -3.57
C TYR A 15 2.71 -17.98 -4.02
N PRO A 16 3.58 -18.72 -3.31
CA PRO A 16 3.88 -20.12 -3.62
C PRO A 16 2.65 -21.02 -3.57
N LYS A 17 2.65 -22.12 -4.33
CA LYS A 17 1.52 -23.08 -4.36
C LYS A 17 1.20 -23.69 -3.00
N SER A 18 2.18 -23.79 -2.10
CA SER A 18 1.97 -24.28 -0.73
C SER A 18 0.95 -23.45 0.05
N LEU A 19 0.73 -22.18 -0.32
CA LEU A 19 -0.24 -21.31 0.32
C LEU A 19 -1.69 -21.58 -0.12
N ASP A 20 -1.93 -22.31 -1.21
CA ASP A 20 -3.29 -22.58 -1.73
C ASP A 20 -4.14 -23.38 -0.74
N GLY A 21 -3.51 -24.20 0.12
CA GLY A 21 -4.19 -24.93 1.18
C GLY A 21 -4.54 -24.09 2.42
N ILE A 22 -3.99 -22.87 2.53
CA ILE A 22 -4.15 -21.99 3.69
C ILE A 22 -5.01 -20.77 3.32
N ILE A 23 -4.74 -20.18 2.16
CA ILE A 23 -5.40 -18.97 1.67
C ILE A 23 -6.25 -19.37 0.44
N PRO A 24 -7.57 -19.53 0.61
CA PRO A 24 -8.44 -19.85 -0.51
C PRO A 24 -8.50 -18.69 -1.51
N MET A 25 -8.83 -19.00 -2.77
CA MET A 25 -8.79 -18.03 -3.87
C MET A 25 -9.62 -16.75 -3.62
N TRP A 26 -10.80 -16.89 -2.99
CA TRP A 26 -11.62 -15.73 -2.65
C TRP A 26 -10.93 -14.79 -1.66
N LEU A 27 -10.20 -15.34 -0.68
CA LEU A 27 -9.46 -14.56 0.31
C LEU A 27 -8.25 -13.90 -0.34
N ASN A 28 -7.57 -14.59 -1.26
CA ASN A 28 -6.48 -14.01 -2.04
C ASN A 28 -6.96 -12.77 -2.84
N HIS A 29 -8.12 -12.86 -3.50
CA HIS A 29 -8.74 -11.72 -4.17
C HIS A 29 -9.18 -10.62 -3.21
N ALA A 30 -9.72 -10.96 -2.03
CA ALA A 30 -10.06 -9.98 -1.02
C ALA A 30 -8.84 -9.15 -0.58
N MET A 31 -7.70 -9.82 -0.39
CA MET A 31 -6.44 -9.19 0.01
C MET A 31 -5.77 -8.38 -1.11
N HIS A 32 -5.85 -8.82 -2.37
CA HIS A 32 -5.01 -8.28 -3.46
C HIS A 32 -5.76 -7.58 -4.60
N THR A 33 -7.08 -7.75 -4.71
CA THR A 33 -7.92 -7.12 -5.74
C THR A 33 -8.89 -6.13 -5.11
N ILE A 34 -9.69 -6.58 -4.13
CA ILE A 34 -10.87 -5.85 -3.63
C ILE A 34 -10.50 -4.53 -2.92
N VAL A 35 -9.28 -4.44 -2.36
CA VAL A 35 -8.79 -3.22 -1.69
C VAL A 35 -8.87 -1.98 -2.58
N LEU A 36 -8.55 -2.09 -3.87
CA LEU A 36 -8.58 -0.93 -4.77
C LEU A 36 -10.01 -0.47 -5.09
N PRO A 37 -10.94 -1.32 -5.57
CA PRO A 37 -12.33 -0.92 -5.78
C PRO A 37 -12.97 -0.32 -4.53
N LEU A 38 -12.72 -0.89 -3.34
CA LEU A 38 -13.24 -0.34 -2.09
C LEU A 38 -12.66 1.05 -1.80
N ALA A 39 -11.34 1.23 -1.94
CA ALA A 39 -10.73 2.55 -1.75
C ALA A 39 -11.27 3.60 -2.74
N LEU A 40 -11.49 3.22 -4.01
CA LEU A 40 -12.09 4.12 -5.00
C LEU A 40 -13.55 4.45 -4.65
N LEU A 41 -14.34 3.44 -4.29
CA LEU A 41 -15.73 3.62 -3.86
C LEU A 41 -15.81 4.54 -2.63
N GLU A 42 -14.89 4.37 -1.67
CA GLU A 42 -14.80 5.20 -0.48
C GLU A 42 -14.56 6.68 -0.85
N ILE A 43 -13.63 6.95 -1.76
CA ILE A 43 -13.34 8.31 -2.27
C ILE A 43 -14.58 8.91 -2.95
N PHE A 44 -15.37 8.12 -3.69
CA PHE A 44 -16.61 8.61 -4.32
C PHE A 44 -17.77 8.78 -3.34
N ALA A 45 -17.83 7.98 -2.28
CA ALA A 45 -18.95 7.95 -1.34
C ALA A 45 -18.76 8.92 -0.16
N THR A 46 -17.52 9.21 0.23
CA THR A 46 -17.20 9.97 1.44
C THR A 46 -16.18 11.07 1.14
N PRO A 47 -16.45 12.33 1.53
CA PRO A 47 -15.46 13.40 1.44
C PRO A 47 -14.37 13.21 2.52
N HIS A 48 -13.18 12.71 2.14
CA HIS A 48 -12.08 12.53 3.08
C HIS A 48 -11.41 13.85 3.44
N ARG A 49 -11.20 14.03 4.75
CA ARG A 49 -10.33 15.10 5.25
C ARG A 49 -8.90 14.58 5.37
N TYR A 50 -8.07 14.92 4.39
CA TYR A 50 -6.65 14.65 4.48
C TYR A 50 -6.01 15.53 5.58
N PRO A 51 -5.13 14.98 6.44
CA PRO A 51 -4.31 15.79 7.33
C PRO A 51 -3.36 16.67 6.50
N PRO A 52 -2.69 17.67 7.12
CA PRO A 52 -1.64 18.41 6.43
C PRO A 52 -0.65 17.44 5.77
N LYS A 53 -0.39 17.62 4.46
CA LYS A 53 0.40 16.69 3.63
C LYS A 53 1.69 16.22 4.31
N LYS A 54 2.42 17.15 4.92
CA LYS A 54 3.65 16.86 5.68
C LYS A 54 3.42 15.81 6.79
N LYS A 55 2.34 15.93 7.57
CA LYS A 55 2.02 14.97 8.64
C LYS A 55 1.66 13.59 8.05
N GLY A 56 0.85 13.58 6.98
CA GLY A 56 0.50 12.34 6.28
C GLY A 56 1.73 11.60 5.75
N LEU A 57 2.64 12.32 5.08
CA LEU A 57 3.87 11.75 4.54
C LEU A 57 4.86 11.31 5.64
N ILE A 58 4.97 12.03 6.75
CA ILE A 58 5.80 11.60 7.90
C ILE A 58 5.28 10.28 8.47
N LEU A 59 3.97 10.18 8.70
CA LEU A 59 3.36 8.94 9.21
C LEU A 59 3.55 7.79 8.23
N LEU A 60 3.32 8.03 6.93
CA LEU A 60 3.53 7.06 5.86
C LEU A 60 4.97 6.56 5.82
N GLY A 61 5.94 7.48 5.93
CA GLY A 61 7.36 7.16 5.99
C GLY A 61 7.72 6.33 7.22
N PHE A 62 7.24 6.72 8.41
CA PHE A 62 7.47 5.98 9.65
C PHE A 62 6.95 4.54 9.56
N VAL A 63 5.70 4.35 9.12
CA VAL A 63 5.11 3.02 8.95
C VAL A 63 5.86 2.20 7.90
N SER A 64 6.27 2.82 6.79
CA SER A 64 7.04 2.15 5.74
C SER A 64 8.40 1.67 6.25
N VAL A 65 9.12 2.51 7.00
CA VAL A 65 10.41 2.12 7.61
C VAL A 65 10.21 1.01 8.63
N ALA A 66 9.20 1.12 9.51
CA ALA A 66 8.91 0.08 10.49
C ALA A 66 8.63 -1.28 9.83
N TYR A 67 7.85 -1.29 8.74
CA TYR A 67 7.59 -2.50 7.96
C TYR A 67 8.85 -3.06 7.29
N LEU A 68 9.66 -2.22 6.67
CA LEU A 68 10.92 -2.68 6.05
C LEU A 68 11.91 -3.22 7.09
N SER A 69 12.03 -2.55 8.24
CA SER A 69 12.82 -3.04 9.37
C SER A 69 12.33 -4.40 9.84
N TRP A 70 11.02 -4.63 9.90
CA TRP A 70 10.44 -5.93 10.24
C TRP A 70 10.78 -7.02 9.22
N VAL A 71 10.66 -6.73 7.92
CA VAL A 71 11.03 -7.66 6.84
C VAL A 71 12.52 -8.03 6.92
N LEU A 72 13.39 -7.03 7.11
CA LEU A 72 14.83 -7.26 7.27
C LEU A 72 15.15 -8.05 8.54
N TRP A 73 14.44 -7.78 9.64
CA TRP A 73 14.58 -8.53 10.88
C TRP A 73 14.22 -10.00 10.70
N ILE A 74 13.11 -10.33 10.04
CA ILE A 74 12.73 -11.72 9.74
C ILE A 74 13.86 -12.44 8.99
N TYR A 75 14.41 -11.81 7.94
CA TYR A 75 15.53 -12.39 7.20
C TYR A 75 16.76 -12.59 8.08
N SER A 76 17.09 -11.60 8.92
CA SER A 76 18.25 -11.70 9.82
C SER A 76 18.17 -12.84 10.83
N VAL A 77 16.94 -13.22 11.25
CA VAL A 77 16.72 -14.29 12.23
C VAL A 77 16.54 -15.66 11.57
N THR A 78 15.83 -15.72 10.45
CA THR A 78 15.45 -16.99 9.80
C THR A 78 16.40 -17.42 8.70
N GLY A 79 17.17 -16.49 8.13
CA GLY A 79 17.95 -16.70 6.90
C GLY A 79 17.10 -16.76 5.63
N GLU A 80 15.77 -16.66 5.73
CA GLU A 80 14.83 -16.81 4.63
C GLU A 80 14.06 -15.51 4.39
N TRP A 81 13.85 -15.17 3.12
CA TRP A 81 13.09 -13.97 2.76
C TRP A 81 11.59 -14.23 2.85
N VAL A 82 10.86 -13.23 3.35
CA VAL A 82 9.37 -13.25 3.37
C VAL A 82 8.78 -13.46 1.97
N TYR A 83 9.44 -12.91 0.95
CA TYR A 83 9.09 -13.12 -0.45
C TYR A 83 10.28 -13.76 -1.17
N PRO A 84 10.09 -14.91 -1.84
CA PRO A 84 11.14 -15.55 -2.62
C PRO A 84 11.76 -14.63 -3.68
N LEU A 85 11.01 -13.64 -4.18
CA LEU A 85 11.53 -12.59 -5.07
C LEU A 85 12.84 -11.95 -4.55
N PHE A 86 13.00 -11.77 -3.25
CA PHE A 86 14.16 -11.07 -2.68
C PHE A 86 15.46 -11.86 -2.77
N THR A 87 15.42 -13.19 -2.92
CA THR A 87 16.62 -14.03 -3.08
C THR A 87 17.34 -13.75 -4.40
N PHE A 88 16.62 -13.24 -5.41
CA PHE A 88 17.17 -12.96 -6.73
C PHE A 88 17.89 -11.61 -6.82
N PHE A 89 17.79 -10.76 -5.79
CA PHE A 89 18.40 -9.44 -5.79
C PHE A 89 19.74 -9.42 -5.05
N SER A 90 20.70 -8.66 -5.59
CA SER A 90 21.86 -8.22 -4.82
C SER A 90 21.45 -7.21 -3.73
N PRO A 91 22.30 -6.91 -2.73
CA PRO A 91 21.99 -5.88 -1.73
C PRO A 91 21.63 -4.51 -2.35
N VAL A 92 22.31 -4.14 -3.44
CA VAL A 92 22.02 -2.91 -4.20
C VAL A 92 20.66 -3.02 -4.91
N GLY A 93 20.35 -4.18 -5.49
CA GLY A 93 19.05 -4.45 -6.11
C GLY A 93 17.89 -4.36 -5.11
N LEU A 94 18.06 -4.90 -3.90
CA LEU A 94 17.08 -4.79 -2.81
C LEU A 94 16.88 -3.33 -2.39
N ALA A 95 17.96 -2.58 -2.21
CA ALA A 95 17.87 -1.16 -1.87
C ALA A 95 17.10 -0.38 -2.95
N ALA A 96 17.41 -0.62 -4.24
CA ALA A 96 16.69 0.00 -5.34
C ALA A 96 15.20 -0.39 -5.37
N PHE A 97 14.89 -1.66 -5.11
CA PHE A 97 13.50 -2.16 -5.04
C PHE A 97 12.71 -1.50 -3.90
N PHE A 98 13.29 -1.39 -2.71
CA PHE A 98 12.63 -0.73 -1.58
C PHE A 98 12.47 0.78 -1.80
N CYS A 99 13.49 1.45 -2.33
CA CYS A 99 13.40 2.87 -2.67
C CYS A 99 12.30 3.14 -3.72
N SER A 100 12.25 2.35 -4.79
CA SER A 100 11.20 2.49 -5.82
C SER A 100 9.80 2.20 -5.26
N SER A 101 9.67 1.26 -4.34
CA SER A 101 8.41 0.96 -3.65
C SER A 101 7.93 2.14 -2.79
N ILE A 102 8.84 2.80 -2.05
CA ILE A 102 8.51 4.00 -1.27
C ILE A 102 8.06 5.14 -2.19
N VAL A 103 8.77 5.36 -3.30
CA VAL A 103 8.38 6.38 -4.30
C VAL A 103 6.98 6.09 -4.84
N LEU A 104 6.68 4.84 -5.19
CA LEU A 104 5.35 4.44 -5.67
C LEU A 104 4.26 4.70 -4.63
N ILE A 105 4.51 4.39 -3.36
CA ILE A 105 3.56 4.64 -2.26
C ILE A 105 3.29 6.14 -2.09
N VAL A 106 4.33 6.97 -2.14
CA VAL A 106 4.18 8.45 -2.09
C VAL A 106 3.39 8.95 -3.30
N TRP A 107 3.65 8.40 -4.49
CA TRP A 107 2.92 8.77 -5.69
C TRP A 107 1.42 8.42 -5.59
N ILE A 108 1.09 7.21 -5.13
CA ILE A 108 -0.30 6.78 -4.89
C ILE A 108 -0.99 7.67 -3.84
N TYR A 109 -0.30 8.03 -2.75
CA TYR A 109 -0.83 8.94 -1.74
C TYR A 109 -1.24 10.29 -2.36
N ASN A 110 -0.38 10.86 -3.20
CA ASN A 110 -0.67 12.15 -3.84
C ASN A 110 -1.83 12.04 -4.84
N ILE A 111 -1.94 10.92 -5.58
CA ILE A 111 -3.08 10.67 -6.46
C ILE A 111 -4.38 10.58 -5.66
N GLY A 112 -4.39 9.85 -4.55
CA GLY A 112 -5.59 9.75 -3.70
C GLY A 112 -6.05 11.11 -3.21
N GLU A 113 -5.11 11.93 -2.70
CA GLU A 113 -5.43 13.30 -2.28
C GLU A 113 -5.94 14.16 -3.43
N PHE A 114 -5.31 14.07 -4.60
CA PHE A 114 -5.72 14.79 -5.80
C PHE A 114 -7.14 14.42 -6.24
N LEU A 115 -7.45 13.12 -6.34
CA LEU A 115 -8.76 12.62 -6.73
C LEU A 115 -9.85 13.08 -5.75
N ASN A 116 -9.58 12.97 -4.44
CA ASN A 116 -10.52 13.44 -3.42
C ASN A 116 -10.80 14.95 -3.53
N ARG A 117 -9.76 15.77 -3.76
CA ARG A 117 -9.94 17.22 -3.99
C ARG A 117 -10.70 17.52 -5.27
N MET A 118 -10.45 16.76 -6.33
CA MET A 118 -11.14 16.92 -7.61
C MET A 118 -12.64 16.59 -7.51
N ILE A 119 -13.01 15.57 -6.74
CA ILE A 119 -14.41 15.13 -6.58
C ILE A 119 -15.17 16.04 -5.61
N TRP A 120 -14.56 16.40 -4.47
CA TRP A 120 -15.28 17.08 -3.37
C TRP A 120 -14.98 18.58 -3.23
N GLY A 121 -13.86 19.08 -3.76
CA GLY A 121 -13.50 20.50 -3.69
C GLY A 121 -13.64 21.11 -2.29
N ASP A 122 -14.26 22.29 -2.21
CA ASP A 122 -14.51 23.02 -0.96
C ASP A 122 -15.62 22.42 -0.09
N THR A 123 -16.32 21.38 -0.57
CA THR A 123 -17.38 20.70 0.19
C THR A 123 -16.87 20.20 1.55
N VAL A 124 -15.61 19.76 1.62
CA VAL A 124 -14.95 19.35 2.87
C VAL A 124 -14.90 20.49 3.89
N VAL A 125 -14.60 21.71 3.44
CA VAL A 125 -14.50 22.91 4.29
C VAL A 125 -15.89 23.36 4.74
N ILE A 126 -16.87 23.33 3.84
CA ILE A 126 -18.27 23.71 4.13
C ILE A 126 -18.90 22.76 5.15
N LEU A 127 -18.69 21.45 5.01
CA LEU A 127 -19.16 20.45 5.96
C LEU A 127 -18.50 20.63 7.34
N GLU A 128 -17.23 21.02 7.39
CA GLU A 128 -16.53 21.30 8.64
C GLU A 128 -17.10 22.53 9.36
N TYR A 129 -17.34 23.62 8.63
CA TYR A 129 -17.95 24.82 9.20
C TYR A 129 -19.31 24.51 9.81
N LYS A 130 -20.15 23.77 9.08
CA LYS A 130 -21.48 23.34 9.56
C LYS A 130 -21.41 22.42 10.78
N ARG A 131 -20.35 21.61 10.92
CA ARG A 131 -20.13 20.73 12.08
C ARG A 131 -19.61 21.47 13.31
N LYS A 132 -18.77 22.49 13.13
CA LYS A 132 -18.19 23.29 14.24
C LYS A 132 -19.11 24.42 14.72
N GLY A 133 -20.05 24.87 13.89
CA GLY A 133 -21.07 25.87 14.23
C GLY A 133 -22.33 25.29 14.88
N LYS A 134 -22.38 23.97 15.12
CA LYS A 134 -23.36 23.28 15.95
C LYS A 134 -22.71 22.86 17.26
#